data_AF-A0AAV3L0K1-F1
#
_entry.id   AF-A0AAV3L0K1-F1
#
_cell.length_a   1.000
_cell.length_b   1.000
_cell.length_c   1.000
_cell.angle_alpha   90.00
_cell.angle_beta   90.00
_cell.angle_gamma   90.00
#
_symmetry.space_group_name_H-M   'P 1'
#
loop_
_entity.id
_entity.type
_entity.pdbx_description
1 polymer ?
#
loop_
_entity_poly.entity_id
_entity_poly.type
_entity_poly.pdbx_seq_one_letter_code
_entity_poly.pdbx_strand_id
1 'polypeptide(L)' 'MVQVPYAESSGSLSVRVELQHTADVFLVDSTNYRKMNSGQKFKYYGGHYTRTPVNITVSGPGRWYLIVRGGGQYKYRFY' A
#
# COMPACT_ATOMS: atom_id res chain seq x y z
N MET A 1 18.65 -1.23 -0.89
CA MET A 1 17.54 -0.26 -1.00
C MET A 1 16.26 -1.04 -1.24
N VAL A 2 15.30 -1.01 -0.30
CA VAL A 2 14.02 -1.72 -0.49
C VAL A 2 13.19 -0.88 -1.47
N GLN A 3 13.02 -1.35 -2.70
CA GLN A 3 12.11 -0.69 -3.65
C GLN A 3 10.69 -0.89 -3.16
N VAL A 4 10.03 0.22 -2.82
CA VAL A 4 8.61 0.22 -2.47
C VAL A 4 7.79 0.01 -3.75
N PRO A 5 6.92 -1.00 -3.81
CA PRO A 5 6.06 -1.21 -4.96
C PRO A 5 5.13 -0.01 -5.18
N TYR A 6 4.99 0.40 -6.44
CA TYR A 6 4.07 1.46 -6.82
C TYR A 6 3.31 1.09 -8.09
N ALA A 7 2.16 1.71 -8.27
CA ALA A 7 1.36 1.63 -9.48
C ALA A 7 0.76 3.00 -9.81
N GLU A 8 0.57 3.26 -11.09
CA GLU A 8 -0.10 4.47 -11.57
C GLU A 8 -1.54 4.11 -11.94
N SER A 9 -2.48 4.94 -11.49
CA SER A 9 -3.89 4.81 -11.82
C SER A 9 -4.39 6.11 -12.40
N SER A 10 -5.30 6.02 -13.37
CA SER A 10 -6.00 7.16 -13.96
C SER A 10 -7.40 7.37 -13.36
N GLY A 11 -7.85 6.49 -12.47
CA GLY A 11 -9.20 6.52 -11.90
C GLY A 11 -9.32 5.68 -10.64
N SER A 12 -9.55 4.38 -10.78
CA SER A 12 -9.57 3.42 -9.67
C SER A 12 -8.36 2.50 -9.73
N LEU A 13 -7.80 2.15 -8.58
CA LEU A 13 -6.75 1.16 -8.45
C LEU A 13 -7.18 0.15 -7.40
N SER A 14 -7.06 -1.14 -7.73
CA SER A 14 -7.17 -2.19 -6.74
C SER A 14 -5.83 -2.86 -6.55
N VAL A 15 -5.51 -3.20 -5.30
CA VAL A 15 -4.35 -4.01 -4.96
C VAL A 15 -4.79 -5.21 -4.16
N ARG A 16 -4.29 -6.38 -4.55
CA ARG A 16 -4.40 -7.62 -3.79
C ARG A 16 -3.05 -7.92 -3.18
N VAL A 17 -3.03 -8.15 -1.87
CA VAL A 17 -1.81 -8.50 -1.12
C VAL A 17 -2.04 -9.84 -0.41
N GLU A 18 -1.18 -10.81 -0.71
CA GLU A 18 -1.12 -12.08 -0.01
C GLU A 18 0.02 -12.02 0.99
N LEU A 19 -0.31 -11.98 2.27
CA LEU A 19 0.65 -12.03 3.35
C LEU A 19 0.84 -13.49 3.80
N GLN A 20 2.06 -13.89 4.15
CA GLN A 20 2.27 -15.18 4.83
C GLN A 20 2.10 -15.06 6.35
N HIS A 21 2.33 -13.86 6.88
CA HIS A 21 2.23 -13.56 8.31
C HIS A 21 1.46 -12.25 8.53
N THR A 22 1.13 -11.96 9.78
CA THR A 22 0.52 -10.70 10.18
C THR A 22 1.42 -9.53 9.78
N ALA A 23 0.88 -8.61 8.99
CA ALA A 23 1.61 -7.43 8.56
C ALA A 23 0.65 -6.26 8.40
N ASP A 24 1.20 -5.06 8.56
CA ASP A 24 0.47 -3.85 8.27
C ASP A 24 0.60 -3.53 6.78
N VAL A 25 -0.54 -3.31 6.12
CA VAL A 25 -0.60 -2.97 4.70
C VAL A 25 -1.21 -1.59 4.60
N PHE A 26 -0.45 -0.66 4.03
CA PHE A 26 -0.86 0.71 3.81
C PHE A 26 -0.68 1.08 2.35
N LEU A 27 -1.71 1.63 1.74
CA LEU A 27 -1.67 2.22 0.42
C LEU A 27 -1.73 3.74 0.56
N VAL A 28 -0.74 4.44 -0.01
CA VAL A 28 -0.62 5.90 0.08
C VAL A 28 -0.33 6.47 -1.29
N ASP A 29 -0.87 7.64 -1.62
CA ASP A 29 -0.47 8.34 -2.84
C ASP A 29 0.92 8.98 -2.68
N SER A 30 1.51 9.40 -3.81
CA SER A 30 2.81 10.07 -3.87
C SER A 30 2.95 11.30 -2.96
N THR A 31 1.88 12.05 -2.70
CA THR A 31 1.91 13.23 -1.83
C THR A 31 1.91 12.80 -0.37
N ASN A 32 1.07 11.83 -0.01
CA ASN A 32 1.06 11.26 1.34
C ASN A 32 2.33 10.46 1.65
N TYR A 33 2.94 9.79 0.67
CA TYR A 33 4.23 9.13 0.82
C TYR A 33 5.35 10.12 1.18
N ARG A 34 5.38 11.27 0.51
CA ARG A 34 6.33 12.36 0.86
C ARG A 34 6.06 12.91 2.26
N LYS A 35 4.80 13.16 2.61
CA LYS A 35 4.41 13.61 3.96
C LYS A 35 4.82 12.61 5.04
N MET A 36 4.60 11.32 4.80
CA MET A 36 5.03 10.22 5.68
C MET A 36 6.54 10.25 5.89
N ASN A 37 7.33 10.40 4.81
CA ASN A 37 8.78 10.46 4.90
C ASN A 37 9.27 11.72 5.63
N SER A 38 8.52 12.83 5.54
CA SER A 38 8.78 14.05 6.29
C SER A 38 8.21 14.06 7.72
N GLY A 39 7.65 12.95 8.21
CA GLY A 39 7.06 12.86 9.55
C GLY A 39 5.78 13.68 9.75
N GLN A 40 5.14 14.12 8.67
CA GLN A 40 3.89 14.86 8.70
C GLN A 40 2.68 13.91 8.76
N LYS A 41 1.52 14.45 9.16
CA LYS A 41 0.25 13.72 9.06
C LYS A 41 -0.05 13.40 7.60
N PHE A 42 -0.24 12.12 7.31
CA PHE A 42 -0.58 11.61 5.99
C PHE A 42 -1.83 10.74 6.08
N LYS A 43 -2.56 10.67 4.97
CA LYS A 43 -3.67 9.73 4.81
C LYS A 43 -3.16 8.45 4.15
N TYR A 44 -3.71 7.32 4.59
CA TYR A 44 -3.41 6.00 4.07
C TYR A 44 -4.68 5.17 4.03
N TYR A 45 -4.69 4.17 3.15
CA TYR A 45 -5.76 3.20 3.01
C TYR A 45 -5.23 1.83 3.42
N GLY A 46 -5.90 1.16 4.35
CA GLY A 46 -5.46 -0.12 4.90
C GLY A 46 -5.28 -0.07 6.42
N GLY A 47 -4.44 -0.94 6.95
CA GLY A 47 -4.27 -1.14 8.39
C GLY A 47 -3.53 -2.43 8.71
N HIS A 48 -3.73 -2.94 9.93
CA HIS A 48 -3.15 -4.19 10.39
C HIS A 48 -3.97 -5.38 9.87
N TYR A 49 -3.33 -6.27 9.10
CA TYR A 49 -3.99 -7.44 8.56
C TYR A 49 -3.38 -8.72 9.09
N THR A 50 -4.24 -9.60 9.60
CA THR A 50 -3.89 -10.95 10.05
C THR A 50 -4.44 -12.05 9.14
N ARG A 51 -5.30 -11.69 8.18
CA ARG A 51 -5.96 -12.59 7.24
C ARG A 51 -5.70 -12.14 5.81
N THR A 52 -5.63 -13.10 4.89
CA THR A 52 -5.26 -12.87 3.49
C THR A 52 -6.18 -13.67 2.56
N PRO A 53 -6.39 -13.23 1.31
CA PRO A 53 -5.80 -12.05 0.67
C PRO A 53 -6.44 -10.73 1.12
N VAL A 54 -5.61 -9.70 1.23
CA VAL A 54 -6.01 -8.32 1.54
C VAL A 54 -6.30 -7.61 0.22
N ASN A 55 -7.52 -7.11 0.05
CA ASN A 55 -7.91 -6.33 -1.12
C ASN A 55 -8.21 -4.90 -0.70
N ILE A 56 -7.47 -3.95 -1.28
CA ILE A 56 -7.65 -2.52 -1.03
C ILE A 56 -7.97 -1.86 -2.38
N THR A 57 -9.11 -1.18 -2.44
CA THR A 57 -9.52 -0.39 -3.60
C THR A 57 -9.44 1.09 -3.24
N VAL A 58 -8.76 1.86 -4.07
CA VAL A 58 -8.68 3.31 -3.94
C VAL A 58 -9.16 3.97 -5.22
N SER A 59 -9.74 5.15 -5.04
CA SER A 59 -10.15 6.04 -6.13
C SER A 59 -9.26 7.27 -6.10
N GLY A 60 -8.60 7.55 -7.21
CA GLY A 60 -7.80 8.74 -7.39
C GLY A 60 -6.75 8.54 -8.47
N PRO A 61 -6.63 9.47 -9.43
CA PRO A 61 -5.54 9.44 -10.38
C PRO A 61 -4.21 9.73 -9.70
N GLY A 62 -3.14 9.17 -10.25
CA GLY A 62 -1.76 9.39 -9.81
C GLY A 62 -1.05 8.11 -9.40
N ARG A 63 0.10 8.30 -8.74
CA ARG A 63 0.97 7.20 -8.30
C ARG A 63 0.66 6.82 -6.86
N TRP A 64 0.37 5.55 -6.67
CA TRP A 64 0.08 4.90 -5.39
C TRP A 64 1.24 4.00 -4.99
N TYR A 65 1.59 4.03 -3.71
CA TYR A 65 2.68 3.28 -3.10
C TYR A 65 2.11 2.30 -2.08
N LEU A 66 2.53 1.04 -2.20
CA LEU A 66 2.17 -0.02 -1.27
C LEU A 66 3.27 -0.18 -0.22
N ILE A 67 2.94 0.18 1.01
CA ILE A 67 3.80 0.03 2.18
C ILE A 67 3.34 -1.21 2.94
N VAL A 68 4.18 -2.25 2.96
CA VAL A 68 3.97 -3.43 3.80
C VAL A 68 4.98 -3.40 4.93
N ARG A 69 4.48 -3.32 6.18
CA ARG A 69 5.30 -3.38 7.39
C ARG A 69 5.00 -4.68 8.13
N GLY A 70 5.91 -5.62 7.99
CA GLY A 70 5.83 -6.92 8.64
C GLY A 70 7.02 -7.74 8.17
N GLY A 71 7.70 -8.42 9.08
CA GLY A 71 8.96 -9.12 8.81
C GLY A 71 8.83 -10.40 7.98
N GLY A 72 7.79 -10.54 7.16
CA GLY A 72 7.47 -11.75 6.41
C GLY A 72 7.47 -11.55 4.89
N GLN A 73 7.44 -12.66 4.16
CA GLN A 73 7.25 -12.62 2.71
C GLN A 73 5.80 -12.25 2.38
N TYR A 74 5.64 -11.42 1.36
CA TYR A 74 4.34 -11.04 0.82
C TYR A 74 4.37 -11.05 -0.70
N LYS A 75 3.22 -11.33 -1.31
CA LYS A 75 2.98 -11.13 -2.74
C LYS A 75 1.97 -10.02 -2.91
N TYR A 76 2.12 -9.23 -3.96
CA TYR A 76 1.16 -8.18 -4.29
C TYR A 76 0.88 -8.17 -5.79
N ARG A 77 -0.33 -7.74 -6.15
CA ARG A 77 -0.73 -7.53 -7.54
C ARG A 77 -1.67 -6.34 -7.63
N PHE A 78 -1.34 -5.39 -8.50
CA PHE A 78 -2.21 -4.28 -8.89
C PHE A 78 -3.10 -4.68 -10.07
N TYR A 79 -4.34 -4.21 -10.10
CA TYR A 79 -5.31 -4.42 -11.17
C TYR A 79 -6.39 -3.34 -11.20
#